data_AF-A0AAZ3PU78-F1
#
_entry.id   AF-A0AAZ3PU78-F1
#
_cell.length_a   1.000
_cell.length_b   1.000
_cell.length_c   1.000
_cell.angle_alpha   90.00
_cell.angle_beta   90.00
_cell.angle_gamma   90.00
#
_symmetry.space_group_name_H-M   'P 1'
#
loop_
_entity.id
_entity.type
_entity.pdbx_description
1 polymer ?
#
loop_
_entity_poly.entity_id
_entity_poly.type
_entity_poly.pdbx_seq_one_letter_code
_entity_poly.pdbx_strand_id
1 'polypeptide(L)'
;MSPGERLTRFNLSSVYSRLSLYLIVVICCVGSFVSHQNAAAEEQRSSPQENNHRIEHLESYEITYPHWLQPARHRRSIHGEKHPSEAEVLITAEGEEMTLRLHRNEQLLAPGYQEIWYSPSGFRQTSYPPSTGHCFYHGDVRGVEGSSVALNTCSGLRGLVTVNTSVSYLIEPLPAVTMDTQPPHAVFRAENLRLPNGTCGQRHSNQGQGVGLGDLIQGMMSPWGRRERRDVGQSMKYVELLLVADHAEFQKHGGDLKRTKRKLLEAANYVDKVRKAHTRWFIWD
;
A
#
# COMPACT_ATOMS: atom_id res chain seq x y z
N MET A 1 -16.46 80.74 -48.68
CA MET A 1 -17.40 80.26 -47.66
C MET A 1 -17.37 78.73 -47.66
N SER A 2 -16.91 78.17 -46.54
CA SER A 2 -16.90 76.79 -46.00
C SER A 2 -17.12 75.55 -46.91
N PRO A 3 -16.25 74.52 -46.80
CA PRO A 3 -16.64 73.11 -46.97
C PRO A 3 -17.02 72.48 -45.62
N GLY A 4 -18.05 71.63 -45.60
CA GLY A 4 -18.49 70.89 -44.41
C GLY A 4 -17.84 69.50 -44.33
N GLU A 5 -17.13 69.24 -43.24
CA GLU A 5 -16.58 67.93 -42.88
C GLU A 5 -17.67 67.03 -42.24
N ARG A 6 -17.70 65.76 -42.64
CA ARG A 6 -18.57 64.72 -42.03
C ARG A 6 -17.69 63.69 -41.32
N LEU A 7 -17.50 63.89 -40.01
CA LEU A 7 -16.85 62.93 -39.09
C LEU A 7 -17.74 61.70 -38.89
N THR A 8 -17.27 60.53 -39.29
CA THR A 8 -17.86 59.24 -38.93
C THR A 8 -17.55 58.91 -37.46
N ARG A 9 -18.58 58.94 -36.60
CA ARG A 9 -18.50 58.49 -35.21
C ARG A 9 -18.21 56.98 -35.17
N PHE A 10 -17.03 56.60 -34.69
CA PHE A 10 -16.74 55.21 -34.30
C PHE A 10 -17.55 54.86 -33.04
N ASN A 11 -18.37 53.82 -33.12
CA ASN A 11 -19.19 53.31 -32.03
C ASN A 11 -18.29 52.64 -30.97
N LEU A 12 -17.92 53.39 -29.94
CA LEU A 12 -17.09 52.93 -28.82
C LEU A 12 -17.80 51.86 -27.95
N SER A 13 -19.14 51.78 -27.97
CA SER A 13 -19.94 50.88 -27.13
C SER A 13 -19.84 49.38 -27.48
N SER A 14 -19.55 49.05 -28.74
CA SER A 14 -19.47 47.63 -29.18
C SER A 14 -18.15 46.96 -28.77
N VAL A 15 -17.07 47.73 -28.68
CA VAL A 15 -15.74 47.23 -28.33
C VAL A 15 -15.65 46.89 -26.85
N TYR A 16 -16.24 47.72 -25.97
CA TYR A 16 -16.29 47.44 -24.52
C TYR A 16 -17.12 46.18 -24.19
N SER A 17 -18.21 45.92 -24.92
CA SER A 17 -19.01 44.71 -24.75
C SER A 17 -18.23 43.44 -25.11
N ARG A 18 -17.46 43.47 -26.20
CA ARG A 18 -16.63 42.34 -26.64
C ARG A 18 -15.42 42.11 -25.73
N LEU A 19 -14.79 43.17 -25.23
CA LEU A 19 -13.69 43.08 -24.24
C LEU A 19 -14.18 42.52 -22.90
N SER A 20 -15.39 42.90 -22.45
CA SER A 20 -16.00 42.38 -21.22
C SER A 20 -16.29 40.88 -21.31
N LEU A 21 -16.86 40.42 -22.43
CA LEU A 21 -17.08 38.99 -22.68
C LEU A 21 -15.76 38.19 -22.73
N TYR A 22 -14.71 38.74 -23.32
CA TYR A 22 -13.40 38.09 -23.37
C TYR A 22 -12.77 37.96 -21.97
N LEU A 23 -12.88 39.00 -21.14
CA LEU A 23 -12.39 38.99 -19.76
C LEU A 23 -13.12 37.96 -18.89
N ILE A 24 -14.44 37.83 -19.03
CA ILE A 24 -15.26 36.85 -18.29
C ILE A 24 -14.87 35.42 -18.69
N VAL A 25 -14.71 35.13 -19.98
CA VAL A 25 -14.30 33.80 -20.46
C VAL A 25 -12.90 33.45 -19.94
N VAL A 26 -11.96 34.39 -19.97
CA VAL A 26 -10.62 34.18 -19.40
C VAL A 26 -10.72 33.89 -17.90
N ILE A 27 -11.44 34.70 -17.12
CA ILE A 27 -11.61 34.48 -15.67
C ILE A 27 -12.24 33.10 -15.37
N CYS A 28 -13.26 32.69 -16.11
CA CYS A 28 -13.86 31.36 -15.96
C CYS A 28 -12.89 30.23 -16.33
N CYS A 29 -12.07 30.40 -17.37
CA CYS A 29 -11.04 29.43 -17.74
C CYS A 29 -9.93 29.34 -16.69
N VAL A 30 -9.43 30.46 -16.16
CA VAL A 30 -8.41 30.44 -15.11
C VAL A 30 -8.99 29.90 -13.81
N GLY A 31 -10.22 30.26 -13.45
CA GLY A 31 -10.93 29.73 -12.29
C GLY A 31 -11.13 28.21 -12.37
N SER A 32 -11.50 27.69 -13.54
CA SER A 32 -11.61 26.24 -13.76
C SER A 32 -10.26 25.54 -13.72
N PHE A 33 -9.19 26.19 -14.21
CA PHE A 33 -7.82 25.65 -14.16
C PHE A 33 -7.24 25.65 -12.74
N VAL A 34 -7.55 26.68 -11.94
CA VAL A 34 -7.20 26.78 -10.52
C VAL A 34 -8.02 25.78 -9.69
N SER A 35 -9.31 25.59 -9.99
CA SER A 35 -10.12 24.54 -9.37
C SER A 35 -9.63 23.13 -9.71
N HIS A 36 -9.11 22.91 -10.93
CA HIS A 36 -8.56 21.60 -11.33
C HIS A 36 -7.16 21.34 -10.77
N GLN A 37 -6.35 22.38 -10.49
CA GLN A 37 -5.08 22.23 -9.76
C GLN A 37 -5.28 22.06 -8.25
N ASN A 38 -6.26 22.73 -7.66
CA ASN A 38 -6.58 22.56 -6.24
C ASN A 38 -7.17 21.18 -5.91
N ALA A 39 -7.81 20.52 -6.88
CA ALA A 39 -8.27 19.12 -6.73
C ALA A 39 -7.10 18.10 -6.67
N ALA A 40 -5.89 18.47 -7.09
CA ALA A 40 -4.71 17.60 -7.04
C ALA A 40 -3.89 17.73 -5.74
N ALA A 41 -4.27 18.66 -4.84
CA ALA A 41 -3.53 18.94 -3.61
C ALA A 41 -4.24 18.48 -2.32
N GLU A 42 -5.38 17.79 -2.43
CA GLU A 42 -6.15 17.32 -1.27
C GLU A 42 -6.11 15.79 -1.18
N GLU A 43 -4.90 15.24 -1.15
CA GLU A 43 -4.65 13.81 -0.98
C GLU A 43 -3.62 13.57 0.13
N GLN A 44 -4.08 13.50 1.38
CA GLN A 44 -3.51 12.69 2.49
C GLN A 44 -4.28 12.95 3.79
N ARG A 45 -5.54 12.48 3.84
CA ARG A 45 -6.22 12.26 5.11
C ARG A 45 -6.69 10.82 5.15
N SER A 46 -5.83 9.93 5.61
CA SER A 46 -6.28 8.61 6.05
C SER A 46 -7.35 8.81 7.11
N SER A 47 -8.56 8.32 6.86
CA SER A 47 -9.64 8.33 7.84
C SER A 47 -9.18 7.60 9.13
N PRO A 48 -9.44 8.15 10.33
CA PRO A 48 -9.04 7.56 11.62
C PRO A 48 -9.59 6.14 11.87
N GLN A 49 -10.62 5.74 11.13
CA GLN A 49 -11.47 4.58 11.46
C GLN A 49 -10.84 3.21 11.13
N GLU A 50 -9.76 3.14 10.34
CA GLU A 50 -9.12 1.87 9.93
C GLU A 50 -8.09 1.34 10.93
N ASN A 51 -7.30 2.22 11.55
CA ASN A 51 -6.20 1.82 12.44
C ASN A 51 -6.71 1.26 13.77
N ASN A 52 -7.91 1.66 14.15
CA ASN A 52 -8.54 1.31 15.42
C ASN A 52 -8.92 -0.18 15.50
N HIS A 53 -9.54 -0.74 14.47
CA HIS A 53 -10.25 -2.02 14.62
C HIS A 53 -9.36 -3.26 14.88
N ARG A 54 -8.08 -3.22 14.44
CA ARG A 54 -7.09 -4.29 14.68
C ARG A 54 -6.37 -4.14 16.03
N ILE A 55 -6.15 -2.91 16.45
CA ILE A 55 -5.43 -2.59 17.69
C ILE A 55 -6.38 -2.63 18.90
N GLU A 56 -7.68 -2.39 18.69
CA GLU A 56 -8.72 -2.43 19.71
C GLU A 56 -8.82 -3.77 20.48
N HIS A 57 -8.37 -4.88 19.86
CA HIS A 57 -8.42 -6.22 20.46
C HIS A 57 -7.07 -6.66 21.07
N LEU A 58 -6.06 -5.79 21.10
CA LEU A 58 -4.75 -6.12 21.66
C LEU A 58 -4.70 -5.77 23.15
N GLU A 59 -4.17 -6.70 23.96
CA GLU A 59 -3.93 -6.47 25.38
C GLU A 59 -2.78 -5.46 25.60
N SER A 60 -1.79 -5.42 24.70
CA SER A 60 -0.69 -4.48 24.73
C SER A 60 0.02 -4.37 23.36
N TYR A 61 0.65 -3.22 23.12
CA TYR A 61 1.57 -2.98 22.00
C TYR A 61 2.67 -2.01 22.44
N GLU A 62 3.83 -2.08 21.79
CA GLU A 62 4.92 -1.13 21.95
C GLU A 62 4.84 -0.04 20.88
N ILE A 63 5.26 1.18 21.22
CA ILE A 63 5.34 2.28 20.26
C ILE A 63 6.77 2.37 19.74
N THR A 64 6.93 2.33 18.42
CA THR A 64 8.19 2.63 17.75
C THR A 64 8.04 3.82 16.80
N TYR A 65 9.17 4.47 16.51
CA TYR A 65 9.28 5.54 15.53
C TYR A 65 10.26 5.09 14.45
N PRO A 66 9.77 4.56 13.31
CA PRO A 66 10.64 4.01 12.28
C PRO A 66 11.63 5.06 11.78
N HIS A 67 12.91 4.77 11.93
CA HIS A 67 13.99 5.65 11.50
C HIS A 67 14.60 5.14 10.19
N TRP A 68 14.38 5.89 9.11
CA TRP A 68 14.91 5.57 7.80
C TRP A 68 16.41 5.85 7.75
N LEU A 69 17.20 4.79 7.67
CA LEU A 69 18.63 4.90 7.47
C LEU A 69 18.85 5.34 6.03
N GLN A 70 19.68 6.36 5.82
CA GLN A 70 19.87 6.93 4.48
C GLN A 70 20.24 5.84 3.48
N PRO A 71 19.67 5.84 2.26
CA PRO A 71 20.13 4.93 1.23
C PRO A 71 21.62 5.20 0.97
N ALA A 72 22.42 4.14 0.86
CA ALA A 72 23.74 4.25 0.27
C ALA A 72 23.59 5.02 -1.04
N ARG A 73 24.33 6.13 -1.19
CA ARG A 73 24.20 7.09 -2.29
C ARG A 73 24.44 6.43 -3.65
N HIS A 74 23.45 5.70 -4.17
CA HIS A 74 23.48 5.19 -5.53
C HIS A 74 22.85 6.25 -6.45
N ARG A 75 23.72 7.18 -6.86
CA ARG A 75 23.72 7.86 -8.15
C ARG A 75 22.37 8.41 -8.66
N ARG A 76 22.11 9.68 -8.34
CA ARG A 76 21.31 10.66 -9.12
C ARG A 76 20.15 10.05 -9.95
N SER A 77 19.01 9.72 -9.33
CA SER A 77 17.75 9.84 -10.06
C SER A 77 17.35 11.32 -10.03
N ILE A 78 17.06 11.88 -11.20
CA ILE A 78 16.70 13.29 -11.39
C ILE A 78 15.27 13.58 -10.87
N HIS A 79 14.58 12.57 -10.35
CA HIS A 79 13.34 12.67 -9.57
C HIS A 79 13.52 11.82 -8.31
N GLY A 80 13.36 12.40 -7.13
CA GLY A 80 13.38 11.65 -5.88
C GLY A 80 12.30 10.57 -5.93
N GLU A 81 12.70 9.32 -6.07
CA GLU A 81 11.77 8.20 -6.10
C GLU A 81 11.05 8.13 -4.76
N LYS A 82 9.73 8.34 -4.75
CA LYS A 82 8.88 8.29 -3.55
C LYS A 82 9.02 6.95 -2.80
N HIS A 83 9.31 5.88 -3.53
CA HIS A 83 9.47 4.52 -3.04
C HIS A 83 10.74 3.92 -3.65
N PRO A 84 11.93 4.09 -3.01
CA PRO A 84 13.20 3.61 -3.56
C PRO A 84 13.22 2.08 -3.69
N SER A 85 14.04 1.55 -4.59
CA SER A 85 14.19 0.09 -4.78
C SER A 85 14.74 -0.61 -3.54
N GLU A 86 15.58 0.07 -2.77
CA GLU A 86 16.18 -0.43 -1.53
C GLU A 86 16.06 0.61 -0.43
N ALA A 87 15.87 0.15 0.80
CA ALA A 87 15.85 0.99 1.98
C ALA A 87 16.27 0.20 3.23
N GLU A 88 16.82 0.90 4.21
CA GLU A 88 17.02 0.35 5.54
C GLU A 88 16.20 1.14 6.56
N VAL A 89 15.51 0.44 7.45
CA VAL A 89 14.65 1.05 8.47
C VAL A 89 14.96 0.46 9.83
N LEU A 90 15.27 1.30 10.80
CA LEU A 90 15.40 0.92 12.19
C LEU A 90 14.03 0.98 12.88
N ILE A 91 13.67 -0.09 13.56
CA ILE A 91 12.49 -0.17 14.43
C ILE A 91 12.89 -0.73 15.80
N THR A 92 12.01 -0.55 16.78
CA THR A 92 12.15 -1.14 18.12
C THR A 92 10.99 -2.09 18.36
N ALA A 93 11.27 -3.28 18.88
CA ALA A 93 10.27 -4.22 19.35
C ALA A 93 10.79 -4.97 20.58
N GLU A 94 9.99 -5.01 21.63
CA GLU A 94 10.34 -5.59 22.94
C GLU A 94 11.62 -5.01 23.54
N GLY A 95 11.83 -3.70 23.35
CA GLY A 95 13.03 -2.99 23.78
C GLY A 95 14.28 -3.27 22.95
N GLU A 96 14.21 -4.10 21.91
CA GLU A 96 15.33 -4.43 21.04
C GLU A 96 15.24 -3.67 19.72
N GLU A 97 16.36 -3.09 19.29
CA GLU A 97 16.47 -2.40 18.00
C GLU A 97 16.75 -3.39 16.85
N MET A 98 15.94 -3.33 15.80
CA MET A 98 16.07 -4.17 14.61
C MET A 98 16.20 -3.30 13.36
N THR A 99 17.28 -3.53 12.61
CA THR A 99 17.45 -2.92 11.27
C THR A 99 16.83 -3.83 10.22
N LEU A 100 15.76 -3.36 9.57
CA LEU A 100 15.11 -4.04 8.45
C LEU A 100 15.77 -3.64 7.14
N ARG A 101 16.27 -4.62 6.39
CA ARG A 101 16.77 -4.42 5.02
C ARG A 101 15.62 -4.69 4.05
N LEU A 102 15.20 -3.67 3.32
CA LEU A 102 14.02 -3.70 2.46
C LEU A 102 14.42 -3.60 1.00
N HIS A 103 13.83 -4.46 0.17
CA HIS A 103 13.90 -4.42 -1.28
C HIS A 103 12.48 -4.40 -1.84
N ARG A 104 12.20 -3.49 -2.78
CA ARG A 104 10.89 -3.35 -3.41
C ARG A 104 10.55 -4.65 -4.16
N ASN A 105 9.34 -5.16 -3.97
CA ASN A 105 8.92 -6.42 -4.60
C ASN A 105 8.54 -6.21 -6.08
N GLU A 106 9.54 -6.08 -6.95
CA GLU A 106 9.36 -5.81 -8.39
C GLU A 106 8.55 -6.89 -9.15
N GLN A 107 8.31 -8.05 -8.54
CA GLN A 107 7.57 -9.17 -9.13
C GLN A 107 6.13 -9.27 -8.59
N LEU A 108 5.69 -8.33 -7.75
CA LEU A 108 4.35 -8.36 -7.17
C LEU A 108 3.26 -8.14 -8.23
N LEU A 109 3.49 -7.21 -9.14
CA LEU A 109 2.58 -6.86 -10.22
C LEU A 109 3.16 -7.35 -11.55
N ALA A 110 2.42 -8.23 -12.23
CA ALA A 110 2.83 -8.73 -13.54
C ALA A 110 2.82 -7.61 -14.59
N PRO A 111 3.67 -7.70 -15.64
CA PRO A 111 3.54 -6.84 -16.81
C PRO A 111 2.12 -6.89 -17.38
N GLY A 112 1.51 -5.73 -17.64
CA GLY A 112 0.12 -5.66 -18.11
C GLY A 112 -0.93 -5.82 -17.00
N TYR A 113 -0.54 -5.67 -15.73
CA TYR A 113 -1.46 -5.63 -14.59
C TYR A 113 -2.70 -4.78 -14.87
N GLN A 114 -3.86 -5.34 -14.56
CA GLN A 114 -5.17 -4.77 -14.84
C GLN A 114 -6.01 -4.67 -13.57
N GLU A 115 -6.70 -3.56 -13.41
CA GLU A 115 -7.68 -3.36 -12.36
C GLU A 115 -9.07 -3.26 -12.97
N ILE A 116 -10.04 -3.95 -12.38
CA ILE A 116 -11.42 -4.00 -12.85
C ILE A 116 -12.33 -3.72 -11.66
N TRP A 117 -13.25 -2.78 -11.82
CA TRP A 117 -14.27 -2.46 -10.81
C TRP A 117 -15.58 -2.06 -11.50
N TYR A 118 -16.65 -1.93 -10.72
CA TYR A 118 -17.96 -1.52 -11.23
C TYR A 118 -18.34 -0.16 -10.65
N SER A 119 -18.90 0.72 -11.48
CA SER A 119 -19.48 1.99 -11.02
C SER A 119 -20.74 1.74 -10.18
N PRO A 120 -21.21 2.74 -9.41
CA PRO A 120 -22.50 2.64 -8.71
C PRO A 120 -23.69 2.34 -9.65
N SER A 121 -23.58 2.72 -10.92
CA SER A 121 -24.54 2.40 -12.00
C SER A 121 -24.36 1.01 -12.62
N GLY A 122 -23.41 0.21 -12.14
CA GLY A 122 -23.16 -1.17 -12.59
C GLY A 122 -22.29 -1.29 -13.85
N PHE A 123 -21.72 -0.19 -14.36
CA PHE A 123 -20.84 -0.25 -15.53
C PHE A 123 -19.45 -0.71 -15.15
N ARG A 124 -18.92 -1.68 -15.93
CA ARG A 124 -17.54 -2.17 -15.77
C ARG A 124 -16.54 -1.10 -16.17
N GLN A 125 -15.62 -0.81 -15.27
CA GLN A 125 -14.49 0.07 -15.44
C GLN A 125 -13.19 -0.75 -15.49
N THR A 126 -12.17 -0.22 -16.14
CA THR A 126 -10.87 -0.89 -16.27
C THR A 126 -9.75 0.13 -16.31
N SER A 127 -8.65 -0.14 -15.60
CA SER A 127 -7.39 0.59 -15.72
C SER A 127 -6.20 -0.35 -15.86
N TYR A 128 -5.10 0.21 -16.39
CA TYR A 128 -3.81 -0.47 -16.56
C TYR A 128 -2.72 0.41 -15.95
N PRO A 129 -2.62 0.46 -14.61
CA PRO A 129 -1.62 1.28 -13.95
C PRO A 129 -0.21 0.70 -14.14
N PRO A 130 0.84 1.51 -13.95
CA PRO A 130 2.21 1.02 -13.97
C PRO A 130 2.40 -0.12 -12.95
N SER A 131 3.11 -1.17 -13.36
CA SER A 131 3.48 -2.29 -12.48
C SER A 131 4.67 -1.96 -11.57
N THR A 132 5.34 -0.82 -11.78
CA THR A 132 6.55 -0.40 -11.06
C THR A 132 6.29 0.79 -10.13
N GLY A 133 7.24 1.09 -9.23
CA GLY A 133 7.16 2.27 -8.36
C GLY A 133 6.12 2.16 -7.24
N HIS A 134 5.62 0.95 -6.96
CA HIS A 134 4.72 0.71 -5.84
C HIS A 134 5.47 0.67 -4.51
N CYS A 135 4.72 0.67 -3.42
CA CYS A 135 5.18 0.81 -2.04
C CYS A 135 5.24 -0.51 -1.26
N PHE A 136 5.46 -1.65 -1.95
CA PHE A 136 5.45 -2.98 -1.34
C PHE A 136 6.85 -3.57 -1.35
N TYR A 137 7.30 -4.06 -0.20
CA TYR A 137 8.66 -4.45 0.07
C TYR A 137 8.72 -5.85 0.67
N HIS A 138 9.78 -6.57 0.33
CA HIS A 138 10.24 -7.76 1.01
C HIS A 138 11.60 -7.46 1.63
N GLY A 139 12.04 -8.29 2.57
CA GLY A 139 13.31 -8.07 3.22
C GLY A 139 13.69 -9.13 4.23
N ASP A 140 14.62 -8.75 5.10
CA ASP A 140 15.11 -9.51 6.23
C ASP A 140 15.58 -8.55 7.35
N VAL A 141 15.82 -9.11 8.53
CA VAL A 141 16.39 -8.40 9.67
C VAL A 141 17.91 -8.57 9.63
N ARG A 142 18.63 -7.44 9.64
CA ARG A 142 20.10 -7.42 9.54
C ARG A 142 20.73 -8.23 10.67
N GLY A 143 21.57 -9.19 10.30
CA GLY A 143 22.28 -10.05 11.26
C GLY A 143 21.45 -11.22 11.80
N VAL A 144 20.20 -11.40 11.35
CA VAL A 144 19.35 -12.53 11.77
C VAL A 144 19.09 -13.45 10.58
N GLU A 145 19.76 -14.59 10.57
CA GLU A 145 19.58 -15.62 9.55
C GLU A 145 18.17 -16.23 9.61
N GLY A 146 17.58 -16.52 8.46
CA GLY A 146 16.23 -17.08 8.36
C GLY A 146 15.10 -16.09 8.65
N SER A 147 15.41 -14.84 9.00
CA SER A 147 14.42 -13.79 9.18
C SER A 147 13.78 -13.38 7.85
N SER A 148 12.57 -12.84 7.93
CA SER A 148 11.76 -12.49 6.77
C SER A 148 10.91 -11.28 7.05
N VAL A 149 10.95 -10.31 6.14
CA VAL A 149 10.14 -9.10 6.21
C VAL A 149 9.23 -9.02 4.99
N ALA A 150 7.97 -8.65 5.20
CA ALA A 150 7.02 -8.28 4.16
C ALA A 150 6.22 -7.07 4.65
N LEU A 151 6.45 -5.91 4.03
CA LEU A 151 5.90 -4.63 4.48
C LEU A 151 5.36 -3.82 3.31
N ASN A 152 4.54 -2.83 3.61
CA ASN A 152 4.22 -1.75 2.70
C ASN A 152 4.47 -0.38 3.36
N THR A 153 4.74 0.62 2.54
CA THR A 153 5.06 2.01 2.93
C THR A 153 4.06 3.02 2.36
N CYS A 154 2.93 2.52 1.85
CA CYS A 154 1.95 3.31 1.09
C CYS A 154 1.27 4.39 1.94
N SER A 155 1.14 4.14 3.25
CA SER A 155 0.51 5.03 4.22
C SER A 155 1.14 4.81 5.60
N GLY A 156 2.45 5.01 5.67
CA GLY A 156 3.28 4.60 6.80
C GLY A 156 3.77 3.16 6.66
N LEU A 157 4.69 2.77 7.55
CA LEU A 157 5.22 1.40 7.61
C LEU A 157 4.16 0.44 8.16
N ARG A 158 3.80 -0.59 7.40
CA ARG A 158 2.82 -1.60 7.82
C ARG A 158 3.24 -2.99 7.37
N GLY A 159 3.13 -3.96 8.26
CA GLY A 159 3.06 -5.37 7.89
C GLY A 159 3.80 -6.31 8.84
N LEU A 160 4.46 -7.34 8.31
CA LEU A 160 4.97 -8.48 9.08
C LEU A 160 6.50 -8.55 9.07
N VAL A 161 7.09 -8.68 10.26
CA VAL A 161 8.50 -8.95 10.51
C VAL A 161 8.62 -10.26 11.25
N THR A 162 9.10 -11.31 10.59
CA THR A 162 9.38 -12.60 11.22
C THR A 162 10.86 -12.70 11.54
N VAL A 163 11.18 -12.84 12.82
CA VAL A 163 12.56 -12.99 13.30
C VAL A 163 12.99 -14.45 13.22
N ASN A 164 12.10 -15.36 13.63
CA ASN A 164 12.30 -16.81 13.55
C ASN A 164 10.93 -17.53 13.47
N THR A 165 10.91 -18.85 13.49
CA THR A 165 9.68 -19.67 13.35
C THR A 165 8.63 -19.43 14.43
N SER A 166 9.01 -18.85 15.58
CA SER A 166 8.17 -18.68 16.77
C SER A 166 7.93 -17.22 17.15
N VAL A 167 8.63 -16.27 16.52
CA VAL A 167 8.56 -14.85 16.87
C VAL A 167 8.33 -14.05 15.62
N SER A 168 7.12 -13.50 15.52
CA SER A 168 6.73 -12.58 14.46
C SER A 168 6.09 -11.32 15.03
N TYR A 169 6.46 -10.17 14.48
CA TYR A 169 5.91 -8.86 14.85
C TYR A 169 5.06 -8.30 13.72
N LEU A 170 3.91 -7.74 14.09
CA LEU A 170 3.13 -6.88 13.24
C LEU A 170 3.46 -5.42 13.56
N ILE A 171 3.55 -4.61 12.51
CA ILE A 171 3.76 -3.16 12.59
C ILE A 171 2.56 -2.49 11.96
N GLU A 172 1.93 -1.58 12.69
CA GLU A 172 0.73 -0.85 12.26
C GLU A 172 0.90 0.66 12.52
N PRO A 173 0.61 1.54 11.53
CA PRO A 173 0.71 2.98 11.73
C PRO A 173 -0.38 3.48 12.69
N LEU A 174 0.02 4.36 13.61
CA LEU A 174 -0.89 5.07 14.51
C LEU A 174 -1.19 6.48 13.97
N PRO A 175 -2.33 7.09 14.36
CA PRO A 175 -2.60 8.48 14.04
C PRO A 175 -1.50 9.40 14.57
N ALA A 176 -1.07 10.37 13.76
CA ALA A 176 -0.13 11.39 14.22
C ALA A 176 -0.79 12.26 15.30
N VAL A 177 -0.08 12.48 16.42
CA VAL A 177 -0.55 13.32 17.53
C VAL A 177 -0.41 14.81 17.18
N THR A 178 0.62 15.16 16.41
CA THR A 178 0.88 16.52 15.89
C THR A 178 1.28 16.45 14.42
N MET A 179 1.05 17.53 13.65
CA MET A 179 1.39 17.59 12.22
C MET A 179 2.91 17.55 11.95
N ASP A 180 3.73 17.92 12.94
CA ASP A 180 5.17 18.13 12.76
C ASP A 180 6.02 16.91 13.17
N THR A 181 5.40 15.83 13.65
CA THR A 181 6.11 14.63 14.11
C THR A 181 5.91 13.46 13.16
N GLN A 182 6.95 12.63 13.01
CA GLN A 182 6.86 11.35 12.33
C GLN A 182 5.74 10.53 13.01
N PRO A 183 4.73 10.04 12.27
CA PRO A 183 3.65 9.26 12.86
C PRO A 183 4.22 8.03 13.58
N PRO A 184 3.80 7.77 14.83
CA PRO A 184 4.23 6.58 15.56
C PRO A 184 3.65 5.30 14.95
N HIS A 185 4.25 4.17 15.32
CA HIS A 185 3.81 2.85 14.91
C HIS A 185 3.61 1.96 16.12
N ALA A 186 2.53 1.20 16.14
CA ALA A 186 2.34 0.11 17.08
C ALA A 186 3.08 -1.12 16.57
N VAL A 187 3.87 -1.75 17.44
CA VAL A 187 4.53 -3.02 17.20
C VAL A 187 4.05 -4.02 18.25
N PHE A 188 3.62 -5.18 17.80
CA PHE A 188 3.12 -6.22 18.69
C PHE A 188 3.34 -7.60 18.09
N ARG A 189 3.43 -8.60 18.97
CA ARG A 189 3.53 -10.00 18.60
C ARG A 189 2.32 -10.46 17.81
N ALA A 190 2.55 -11.11 16.67
CA ALA A 190 1.49 -11.68 15.85
C ALA A 190 0.76 -12.81 16.61
N GLU A 191 1.43 -13.46 17.55
CA GLU A 191 0.90 -14.48 18.45
C GLU A 191 -0.22 -13.93 19.36
N ASN A 192 -0.19 -12.63 19.67
CA ASN A 192 -1.21 -11.98 20.50
C ASN A 192 -2.50 -11.71 19.74
N LEU A 193 -2.49 -11.82 18.40
CA LEU A 193 -3.68 -11.59 17.59
C LEU A 193 -4.49 -12.89 17.44
N ARG A 194 -5.71 -12.87 17.99
CA ARG A 194 -6.70 -13.94 17.81
C ARG A 194 -7.52 -13.66 16.57
N LEU A 195 -7.55 -14.63 15.66
CA LEU A 195 -8.41 -14.53 14.49
C LEU A 195 -9.83 -14.96 14.86
N PRO A 196 -10.86 -14.26 14.33
CA PRO A 196 -12.23 -14.70 14.51
C PRO A 196 -12.40 -16.09 13.90
N ASN A 197 -13.18 -16.94 14.58
CA ASN A 197 -13.43 -18.29 14.11
C ASN A 197 -14.14 -18.26 12.75
N GLY A 198 -13.53 -18.89 11.75
CA GLY A 198 -14.17 -19.12 10.47
C GLY A 198 -15.18 -20.27 10.56
N THR A 199 -16.31 -20.13 9.87
CA THR A 199 -17.31 -21.19 9.69
C THR A 199 -16.93 -22.09 8.51
N CYS A 200 -15.70 -22.59 8.45
CA CYS A 200 -15.39 -23.63 7.46
C CYS A 200 -16.07 -24.94 7.92
N GLY A 201 -16.77 -25.64 7.03
CA GLY A 201 -17.62 -26.80 7.34
C GLY A 201 -16.89 -28.03 7.89
N GLN A 202 -15.63 -27.91 8.27
CA GLN A 202 -14.87 -28.95 8.93
C GLN A 202 -15.03 -28.77 10.46
N ARG A 203 -15.75 -29.70 11.09
CA ARG A 203 -15.90 -29.77 12.55
C ARG A 203 -14.54 -30.02 13.20
N HIS A 204 -13.79 -28.96 13.48
CA HIS A 204 -12.68 -29.03 14.41
C HIS A 204 -13.25 -29.11 15.82
N SER A 205 -12.98 -30.23 16.48
CA SER A 205 -13.49 -30.56 17.81
C SER A 205 -13.07 -29.50 18.83
N ASN A 206 -14.07 -28.91 19.50
CA ASN A 206 -14.01 -28.18 20.77
C ASN A 206 -12.62 -27.75 21.27
N GLN A 207 -12.11 -26.63 20.77
CA GLN A 207 -11.36 -25.69 21.60
C GLN A 207 -11.92 -24.29 21.31
N GLY A 208 -12.64 -23.73 22.27
CA GLY A 208 -13.30 -22.42 22.17
C GLY A 208 -12.33 -21.23 22.17
N GLN A 209 -11.10 -21.42 21.71
CA GLN A 209 -10.09 -20.37 21.55
C GLN A 209 -9.74 -20.29 20.08
N GLY A 210 -9.96 -19.11 19.47
CA GLY A 210 -9.59 -18.89 18.09
C GLY A 210 -8.10 -19.17 17.84
N VAL A 211 -7.81 -19.66 16.64
CA VAL A 211 -6.44 -19.93 16.18
C VAL A 211 -5.65 -18.63 16.23
N GLY A 212 -4.50 -18.64 16.90
CA GLY A 212 -3.61 -17.50 16.95
C GLY A 212 -3.03 -17.23 15.56
N LEU A 213 -2.90 -15.95 15.17
CA LEU A 213 -2.24 -15.62 13.92
C LEU A 213 -0.79 -16.14 13.90
N GLY A 214 -0.12 -16.17 15.06
CA GLY A 214 1.19 -16.80 15.24
C GLY A 214 1.23 -18.27 14.79
N ASP A 215 0.24 -19.08 15.20
CA ASP A 215 0.16 -20.50 14.83
C ASP A 215 0.01 -20.68 13.30
N LEU A 216 -0.78 -19.81 12.66
CA LEU A 216 -0.93 -19.81 11.21
C LEU A 216 0.36 -19.41 10.50
N ILE A 217 1.05 -18.37 10.99
CA ILE A 217 2.34 -17.94 10.43
C ILE A 217 3.35 -19.09 10.56
N GLN A 218 3.45 -19.71 11.73
CA GLN A 218 4.33 -20.85 11.96
C GLN A 218 3.98 -22.01 11.03
N GLY A 219 2.71 -22.35 10.86
CA GLY A 219 2.26 -23.39 9.93
C GLY A 219 2.57 -23.07 8.47
N MET A 220 2.44 -21.81 8.06
CA MET A 220 2.80 -21.34 6.72
C MET A 220 4.31 -21.34 6.47
N MET A 221 5.12 -21.15 7.52
CA MET A 221 6.59 -21.11 7.43
C MET A 221 7.26 -22.46 7.68
N SER A 222 6.52 -23.42 8.24
CA SER A 222 7.00 -24.78 8.46
C SER A 222 7.20 -25.47 7.11
N PRO A 223 8.31 -26.21 6.91
CA PRO A 223 8.52 -26.97 5.70
C PRO A 223 7.33 -27.89 5.46
N TRP A 224 6.59 -27.69 4.37
CA TRP A 224 5.53 -28.61 3.99
C TRP A 224 6.14 -30.00 3.84
N GLY A 225 5.63 -30.93 4.64
CA GLY A 225 6.22 -32.25 4.85
C GLY A 225 6.74 -32.88 3.56
N ARG A 226 7.89 -33.55 3.69
CA ARG A 226 8.67 -34.26 2.66
C ARG A 226 7.79 -35.09 1.71
N ARG A 227 7.12 -34.43 0.76
CA ARG A 227 6.61 -35.08 -0.46
C ARG A 227 7.80 -35.20 -1.37
N GLU A 228 8.32 -36.41 -1.45
CA GLU A 228 9.32 -36.81 -2.42
C GLU A 228 8.86 -36.38 -3.83
N ARG A 229 9.73 -35.62 -4.52
CA ARG A 229 9.47 -35.05 -5.84
C ARG A 229 9.21 -36.20 -6.84
N ARG A 230 8.09 -36.14 -7.56
CA ARG A 230 8.14 -36.50 -8.99
C ARG A 230 9.02 -35.44 -9.65
N ASP A 231 9.96 -35.85 -10.48
CA ASP A 231 10.95 -34.98 -11.11
C ASP A 231 10.26 -33.81 -11.87
N VAL A 232 10.13 -32.68 -11.18
CA VAL A 232 9.68 -31.41 -11.75
C VAL A 232 10.96 -30.65 -12.01
N GLY A 233 11.37 -30.61 -13.29
CA GLY A 233 12.65 -30.02 -13.69
C GLY A 233 12.90 -28.64 -13.09
N GLN A 234 14.19 -28.30 -12.93
CA GLN A 234 14.76 -27.13 -12.22
C GLN A 234 14.35 -25.74 -12.77
N SER A 235 13.32 -25.64 -13.61
CA SER A 235 12.81 -24.37 -14.12
C SER A 235 12.01 -23.61 -13.07
N MET A 236 12.24 -22.29 -12.99
CA MET A 236 11.38 -21.36 -12.25
C MET A 236 9.93 -21.45 -12.76
N LYS A 237 8.98 -21.60 -11.84
CA LYS A 237 7.55 -21.62 -12.15
C LYS A 237 6.88 -20.37 -11.57
N TYR A 238 6.01 -19.76 -12.37
CA TYR A 238 5.18 -18.63 -11.94
C TYR A 238 3.77 -19.11 -11.63
N VAL A 239 3.13 -18.47 -10.66
CA VAL A 239 1.72 -18.66 -10.35
C VAL A 239 1.09 -17.29 -10.53
N GLU A 240 0.18 -17.17 -11.48
CA GLU A 240 -0.59 -15.95 -11.70
C GLU A 240 -1.78 -15.96 -10.75
N LEU A 241 -1.98 -14.84 -10.03
CA LEU A 241 -3.02 -14.71 -9.03
C LEU A 241 -4.01 -13.63 -9.47
N LEU A 242 -5.28 -14.02 -9.56
CA LEU A 242 -6.40 -13.09 -9.70
C LEU A 242 -7.01 -12.86 -8.31
N LEU A 243 -6.98 -11.62 -7.82
CA LEU A 243 -7.59 -11.24 -6.55
C LEU A 243 -8.91 -10.53 -6.79
N VAL A 244 -9.95 -10.98 -6.09
CA VAL A 244 -11.29 -10.42 -6.17
C VAL A 244 -11.75 -10.09 -4.77
N ALA A 245 -12.07 -8.81 -4.52
CA ALA A 245 -12.86 -8.40 -3.36
C ALA A 245 -14.33 -8.43 -3.75
N ASP A 246 -15.14 -9.18 -3.02
CA ASP A 246 -16.59 -9.15 -3.19
C ASP A 246 -17.16 -7.83 -2.64
N HIS A 247 -18.48 -7.65 -2.78
CA HIS A 247 -19.13 -6.43 -2.32
C HIS A 247 -18.98 -6.23 -0.81
N ALA A 248 -19.08 -7.30 -0.02
CA ALA A 248 -18.96 -7.23 1.43
C ALA A 248 -17.55 -6.77 1.86
N GLU A 249 -16.50 -7.33 1.25
CA GLU A 249 -15.13 -6.91 1.49
C GLU A 249 -14.89 -5.47 1.04
N PHE A 250 -15.47 -5.04 -0.08
CA PHE A 250 -15.41 -3.64 -0.53
C PHE A 250 -16.06 -2.68 0.48
N GLN A 251 -17.23 -3.03 1.01
CA GLN A 251 -17.93 -2.23 2.04
C GLN A 251 -17.16 -2.18 3.36
N LYS A 252 -16.51 -3.28 3.75
CA LYS A 252 -15.62 -3.33 4.94
C LYS A 252 -14.48 -2.32 4.84
N HIS A 253 -14.04 -2.01 3.63
CA HIS A 253 -13.05 -0.97 3.33
C HIS A 253 -13.67 0.39 2.99
N GLY A 254 -14.90 0.64 3.43
CA GLY A 254 -15.60 1.91 3.29
C GLY A 254 -16.06 2.23 1.87
N GLY A 255 -16.16 1.23 0.99
CA GLY A 255 -16.50 1.46 -0.41
C GLY A 255 -15.43 2.24 -1.18
N ASP A 256 -14.18 2.18 -0.72
CA ASP A 256 -13.05 2.89 -1.31
C ASP A 256 -12.17 1.92 -2.12
N LEU A 257 -12.02 2.20 -3.42
CA LEU A 257 -11.24 1.38 -4.35
C LEU A 257 -9.76 1.34 -3.96
N LYS A 258 -9.18 2.48 -3.59
CA LYS A 258 -7.75 2.60 -3.24
C LYS A 258 -7.45 1.83 -1.96
N ARG A 259 -8.33 1.90 -0.96
CA ARG A 259 -8.22 1.16 0.30
C ARG A 259 -8.36 -0.34 0.09
N THR A 260 -9.38 -0.76 -0.66
CA THR A 260 -9.60 -2.18 -0.99
C THR A 260 -8.42 -2.74 -1.78
N LYS A 261 -7.98 -2.05 -2.84
CA LYS A 261 -6.79 -2.42 -3.63
C LYS A 261 -5.56 -2.59 -2.74
N ARG A 262 -5.28 -1.60 -1.89
CA ARG A 262 -4.13 -1.64 -0.97
C ARG A 262 -4.17 -2.89 -0.08
N LYS A 263 -5.35 -3.27 0.43
CA LYS A 263 -5.53 -4.46 1.25
C LYS A 263 -5.35 -5.77 0.48
N LEU A 264 -5.84 -5.86 -0.75
CA LEU A 264 -5.60 -7.00 -1.62
C LEU A 264 -4.11 -7.18 -1.95
N LEU A 265 -3.42 -6.08 -2.29
CA LEU A 265 -1.99 -6.10 -2.58
C LEU A 265 -1.14 -6.39 -1.33
N GLU A 266 -1.58 -5.95 -0.16
CA GLU A 266 -0.96 -6.31 1.12
C GLU A 266 -0.99 -7.83 1.33
N ALA A 267 -2.15 -8.47 1.14
CA ALA A 267 -2.29 -9.92 1.22
C ALA A 267 -1.43 -10.65 0.16
N ALA A 268 -1.43 -10.17 -1.08
CA ALA A 268 -0.59 -10.70 -2.16
C ALA A 268 0.89 -10.66 -1.79
N ASN A 269 1.34 -9.55 -1.19
CA ASN A 269 2.74 -9.36 -0.82
C ASN A 269 3.18 -10.35 0.26
N TYR A 270 2.31 -10.68 1.23
CA TYR A 270 2.59 -11.71 2.24
C TYR A 270 2.69 -13.10 1.61
N VAL A 271 1.71 -13.48 0.79
CA VAL A 271 1.66 -14.79 0.13
C VAL A 271 2.89 -14.99 -0.75
N ASP A 272 3.29 -13.97 -1.50
CA ASP A 272 4.46 -14.03 -2.36
C ASP A 272 5.77 -14.20 -1.55
N LYS A 273 5.90 -13.54 -0.38
CA LYS A 273 7.07 -13.74 0.49
C LYS A 273 7.19 -15.17 0.98
N VAL A 274 6.08 -15.75 1.44
CA VAL A 274 6.03 -17.15 1.93
C VAL A 274 6.39 -18.12 0.80
N ARG A 275 5.83 -17.94 -0.39
CA ARG A 275 6.09 -18.81 -1.54
C ARG A 275 7.55 -18.74 -1.99
N LYS A 276 8.14 -17.54 -2.06
CA LYS A 276 9.56 -17.33 -2.40
C LYS A 276 10.51 -17.95 -1.37
N ALA A 277 10.13 -17.93 -0.09
CA ALA A 277 10.91 -18.61 0.94
C ALA A 277 10.95 -20.11 0.67
N HIS A 278 9.80 -20.73 0.36
CA HIS A 278 9.71 -22.16 0.10
C HIS A 278 10.46 -22.59 -1.17
N THR A 279 10.40 -21.83 -2.26
CA THR A 279 11.10 -22.20 -3.51
C THR A 279 12.62 -22.12 -3.42
N ARG A 280 13.18 -21.25 -2.54
CA ARG A 280 14.63 -21.10 -2.37
C ARG A 280 15.30 -22.32 -1.71
N TRP A 281 14.55 -23.09 -0.89
CA TRP A 281 15.02 -24.35 -0.31
C TRP A 281 15.10 -25.50 -1.33
N PHE A 282 14.57 -25.34 -2.54
CA PHE A 282 14.57 -26.40 -3.57
C PHE A 282 15.60 -26.19 -4.69
N ILE A 283 16.50 -25.21 -4.54
CA ILE A 283 17.53 -24.84 -5.55
C ILE A 283 18.96 -25.21 -5.09
N TRP A 284 19.15 -25.63 -3.84
CA TRP A 284 20.42 -26.17 -3.36
C TRP A 284 20.23 -27.62 -2.92
N ASP A 285 20.38 -28.53 -3.89
CA ASP A 285 20.83 -29.91 -3.74
C ASP A 285 21.23 -30.44 -5.13
#